data_AF-A0A377N8K3-F1
#
_entry.id   AF-A0A377N8K3-F1
#
_cell.length_a   1.000
_cell.length_b   1.000
_cell.length_c   1.000
_cell.angle_alpha   90.00
_cell.angle_beta   90.00
_cell.angle_gamma   90.00
#
_symmetry.space_group_name_H-M   'P 1'
#
loop_
_entity.id
_entity.type
_entity.pdbx_description
1 polymer ?
#
loop_
_entity_poly.entity_id
_entity_poly.type
_entity_poly.pdbx_seq_one_letter_code
_entity_poly.pdbx_strand_id
1 'polypeptide(L)'
;MLDFGATSSRVAQAEAAYDAQVAAYRQSVLGALQEVEDYLVELRTLDAQTLAQQRAADAAKESARVTYNQYQAGMIDYLDVATTENTSLSQQQNVLSLLSTQMVTSVKLIAALGGGWNGDVGQ
;
A
#
# COMPACT_ATOMS: atom_id res chain seq x y z
N MET A 1 13.70 -59.66 -22.96
CA MET A 1 14.45 -58.47 -22.50
C MET A 1 13.97 -58.14 -21.10
N LEU A 2 14.89 -58.01 -20.13
CA LEU A 2 14.58 -57.64 -18.75
C LEU A 2 14.92 -56.16 -18.59
N ASP A 3 13.94 -55.34 -18.20
CA ASP A 3 14.05 -53.87 -18.13
C ASP A 3 14.75 -53.35 -16.85
N PHE A 4 15.31 -54.24 -16.01
CA PHE A 4 16.09 -53.92 -14.79
C PHE A 4 15.53 -52.79 -13.87
N GLY A 5 14.21 -52.53 -13.91
CA GLY A 5 13.58 -51.45 -13.14
C GLY A 5 13.55 -50.07 -13.81
N ALA A 6 14.03 -49.90 -15.04
CA ALA A 6 14.07 -48.59 -15.72
C ALA A 6 12.68 -47.98 -15.93
N THR A 7 11.64 -48.78 -16.17
CA THR A 7 10.26 -48.27 -16.19
C THR A 7 9.79 -47.78 -14.83
N SER A 8 10.14 -48.48 -13.74
CA SER A 8 9.83 -48.03 -12.37
C SER A 8 10.52 -46.70 -12.05
N SER A 9 11.81 -46.57 -12.38
CA SER A 9 12.55 -45.32 -12.19
C SER A 9 11.98 -44.15 -13.00
N ARG A 10 11.51 -44.41 -14.23
CA ARG A 10 10.83 -43.37 -15.05
C ARG A 10 9.50 -42.93 -14.45
N VAL A 11 8.72 -43.85 -13.88
CA VAL A 11 7.48 -43.52 -13.16
C VAL A 11 7.79 -42.69 -11.91
N ALA A 12 8.75 -43.11 -11.09
CA ALA A 12 9.16 -42.35 -9.90
C ALA A 12 9.67 -40.94 -10.24
N GLN A 13 10.40 -40.79 -11.35
CA GLN A 13 10.83 -39.48 -11.83
C GLN A 13 9.65 -38.60 -12.26
N ALA A 14 8.65 -39.18 -12.94
CA ALA A 14 7.44 -38.47 -13.35
C ALA A 14 6.58 -38.05 -12.15
N GLU A 15 6.44 -38.92 -11.14
CA GLU A 15 5.75 -38.61 -9.89
C GLU A 15 6.44 -37.46 -9.13
N ALA A 16 7.77 -37.53 -8.97
CA ALA A 16 8.54 -36.46 -8.33
C ALA A 16 8.42 -35.12 -9.08
N ALA A 17 8.40 -35.14 -10.42
CA ALA A 17 8.19 -33.95 -11.24
C ALA A 17 6.79 -33.35 -11.06
N TYR A 18 5.75 -34.21 -10.96
CA TYR A 18 4.39 -33.78 -10.68
C TYR A 18 4.27 -33.14 -9.29
N ASP A 19 4.84 -33.77 -8.26
CA ASP A 19 4.84 -33.24 -6.90
C ASP A 19 5.54 -31.87 -6.83
N ALA A 20 6.64 -31.71 -7.57
CA ALA A 20 7.33 -30.41 -7.69
C ALA A 20 6.44 -29.34 -8.35
N GLN A 21 5.68 -29.69 -9.39
CA GLN A 21 4.74 -28.76 -10.04
C GLN A 21 3.58 -28.38 -9.10
N VAL A 22 3.02 -29.35 -8.38
CA VAL A 22 1.97 -29.10 -7.38
C VAL A 22 2.50 -28.18 -6.27
N ALA A 23 3.71 -28.42 -5.79
CA ALA A 23 4.35 -27.56 -4.79
C ALA A 23 4.56 -26.13 -5.31
N ALA A 24 5.05 -25.98 -6.55
CA ALA A 24 5.24 -24.67 -7.18
C ALA A 24 3.91 -23.91 -7.33
N TYR A 25 2.83 -24.60 -7.75
CA TYR A 25 1.50 -24.01 -7.83
C TYR A 25 1.01 -23.53 -6.46
N ARG A 26 1.12 -24.38 -5.42
CA ARG A 26 0.75 -24.00 -4.05
C ARG A 26 1.51 -22.78 -3.57
N GLN A 27 2.82 -22.72 -3.82
CA GLN A 27 3.65 -21.58 -3.45
C GLN A 27 3.20 -20.30 -4.17
N SER A 28 2.88 -20.38 -5.46
CA SER A 28 2.38 -19.23 -6.23
C SER A 28 1.05 -18.70 -5.69
N VAL A 29 0.11 -19.60 -5.36
CA VAL A 29 -1.18 -19.21 -4.77
C VAL A 29 -1.00 -18.57 -3.40
N LEU A 30 -0.16 -19.15 -2.54
CA LEU A 30 0.12 -18.58 -1.22
C LEU A 30 0.79 -17.21 -1.33
N GLY A 31 1.72 -17.03 -2.27
CA GLY A 31 2.34 -15.73 -2.55
C GLY A 31 1.32 -14.68 -2.97
N ALA A 32 0.41 -15.03 -3.89
CA ALA A 32 -0.64 -14.11 -4.34
C ALA A 32 -1.60 -13.73 -3.20
N LEU A 33 -1.99 -14.68 -2.35
CA LEU A 33 -2.83 -14.39 -1.17
C LEU A 33 -2.12 -13.48 -0.17
N GLN A 34 -0.82 -13.70 0.05
CA GLN A 34 -0.02 -12.86 0.92
C GLN A 34 0.06 -11.41 0.39
N GLU A 35 0.32 -11.22 -0.91
CA GLU A 35 0.36 -9.88 -1.51
C GLU A 35 -0.97 -9.12 -1.37
N VAL A 36 -2.10 -9.81 -1.57
CA VAL A 36 -3.43 -9.23 -1.37
C VAL A 36 -3.64 -8.81 0.09
N GLU A 37 -3.27 -9.67 1.04
CA GLU A 37 -3.37 -9.37 2.47
C GLU A 37 -2.50 -8.17 2.87
N ASP A 38 -1.25 -8.13 2.39
CA ASP A 38 -0.32 -7.03 2.65
C ASP A 38 -0.91 -5.68 2.22
N TYR A 39 -1.47 -5.59 1.01
CA TYR A 39 -2.08 -4.34 0.52
C TYR A 39 -3.38 -3.97 1.23
N LEU A 40 -4.21 -4.95 1.63
CA LEU A 40 -5.41 -4.69 2.42
C LEU A 40 -5.07 -4.12 3.81
N VAL A 41 -4.05 -4.69 4.45
CA VAL A 41 -3.56 -4.20 5.75
C VAL A 41 -2.93 -2.81 5.62
N GLU A 42 -2.19 -2.57 4.54
CA GLU A 42 -1.61 -1.25 4.24
C GLU A 42 -2.71 -0.20 4.06
N LEU A 43 -3.75 -0.47 3.26
CA LEU A 43 -4.88 0.45 3.07
C LEU A 43 -5.61 0.76 4.39
N ARG A 44 -5.86 -0.26 5.21
CA ARG A 44 -6.51 -0.08 6.51
C ARG A 44 -5.68 0.80 7.46
N THR A 45 -4.36 0.67 7.40
CA THR A 45 -3.43 1.48 8.21
C THR A 45 -3.41 2.92 7.72
N LEU A 46 -3.37 3.12 6.40
CA LEU A 46 -3.42 4.44 5.75
C LEU A 46 -4.72 5.18 6.06
N ASP A 47 -5.86 4.51 6.15
CA ASP A 47 -7.13 5.14 6.54
C ASP A 47 -7.05 5.78 7.93
N ALA A 48 -6.58 5.03 8.92
CA ALA A 48 -6.43 5.53 10.29
C ALA A 48 -5.43 6.69 10.37
N GLN A 49 -4.32 6.58 9.63
CA GLN A 49 -3.30 7.63 9.56
C GLN A 49 -3.84 8.91 8.89
N THR A 50 -4.58 8.76 7.80
CA THR A 50 -5.17 9.88 7.05
C THR A 50 -6.16 10.66 7.91
N LEU A 51 -7.02 9.97 8.67
CA LEU A 51 -7.95 10.62 9.59
C LEU A 51 -7.24 11.42 10.69
N ALA A 52 -6.14 10.89 11.24
CA ALA A 52 -5.34 11.62 12.23
C ALA A 52 -4.66 12.85 11.61
N GLN A 53 -4.12 12.71 10.41
CA GLN A 53 -3.42 13.77 9.69
C GLN A 53 -4.39 14.88 9.23
N GLN A 54 -5.62 14.54 8.85
CA GLN A 54 -6.68 15.51 8.56
C GLN A 54 -7.01 16.36 9.79
N ARG A 55 -7.19 15.75 10.97
CA ARG A 55 -7.41 16.50 12.21
C ARG A 55 -6.26 17.44 12.54
N ALA A 56 -5.02 17.02 12.29
CA ALA A 56 -3.83 17.85 12.48
C ALA A 56 -3.81 19.04 11.50
N ALA A 57 -4.17 18.81 10.23
CA ALA A 57 -4.27 19.86 9.22
C ALA A 57 -5.37 20.89 9.56
N ASP A 58 -6.54 20.43 10.02
CA ASP A 58 -7.64 21.30 10.45
C ASP A 58 -7.24 22.16 11.66
N ALA A 59 -6.59 21.56 12.66
CA ALA A 59 -6.08 22.28 13.82
C ALA A 59 -5.01 23.32 13.43
N ALA A 60 -4.10 22.98 12.53
CA ALA A 60 -3.08 23.91 12.05
C ALA A 60 -3.67 25.06 11.22
N LYS A 61 -4.72 24.79 10.43
CA LYS A 61 -5.48 25.83 9.70
C LYS A 61 -6.19 26.78 10.66
N GLU A 62 -6.79 26.26 11.73
CA GLU A 62 -7.41 27.11 12.74
C GLU A 62 -6.38 27.95 13.50
N SER A 63 -5.22 27.38 13.83
CA SER A 63 -4.10 28.11 14.43
C SER A 63 -3.62 29.27 13.54
N ALA A 64 -3.47 29.04 12.23
CA ALA A 64 -3.13 30.11 11.28
C ALA A 64 -4.20 31.21 11.26
N ARG A 65 -5.49 30.86 11.27
CA ARG A 65 -6.60 31.82 11.33
C ARG A 65 -6.57 32.66 12.61
N VAL A 66 -6.35 32.03 13.76
CA VAL A 66 -6.29 32.70 15.07
C VAL A 66 -5.09 33.64 15.15
N THR A 67 -3.94 33.20 14.66
CA THR A 67 -2.70 34.01 14.61
C THR A 67 -2.87 35.20 13.66
N TYR A 68 -3.49 35.01 12.49
CA TYR A 68 -3.82 36.11 11.58
C TYR A 68 -4.72 37.17 12.25
N ASN A 69 -5.74 36.76 13.00
CA ASN A 69 -6.62 37.70 13.71
C ASN A 69 -5.86 38.48 14.80
N GLN A 70 -4.96 37.83 15.53
CA GLN A 70 -4.13 38.50 16.54
C GLN A 70 -3.19 39.54 15.91
N TYR A 71 -2.61 39.21 14.75
CA TYR A 71 -1.80 40.16 13.98
C TYR A 71 -2.63 41.38 13.53
N GLN A 72 -3.84 41.16 13.00
CA GLN A 72 -4.76 42.25 12.63
C GLN A 72 -5.15 43.12 13.82
N ALA A 73 -5.23 42.54 15.02
CA ALA A 73 -5.47 43.25 16.26
C ALA A 73 -4.22 43.94 16.84
N GLY A 74 -3.04 43.80 16.19
CA GLY A 74 -1.77 44.36 16.65
C GLY A 74 -1.17 43.69 17.87
N MET A 75 -1.58 42.44 18.18
CA MET A 75 -1.13 41.72 19.37
C MET A 75 0.18 40.95 19.16
N ILE A 76 0.52 40.63 17.91
CA ILE A 76 1.68 39.84 17.52
C ILE A 76 2.28 40.35 16.21
N ASP A 77 3.49 39.91 15.90
CA ASP A 77 4.17 40.24 14.64
C ASP A 77 3.73 39.30 13.50
N TYR A 78 3.89 39.77 12.26
CA TYR A 78 3.55 38.96 11.07
C TYR A 78 4.39 37.67 10.96
N LEU A 79 5.57 37.61 11.58
CA LEU A 79 6.40 36.41 11.57
C LEU A 79 5.68 35.20 12.20
N ASP A 80 4.86 35.43 13.23
CA ASP A 80 4.07 34.38 13.87
C ASP A 80 3.00 33.85 12.91
N VAL A 81 2.37 34.75 12.14
CA VAL A 81 1.42 34.38 11.07
C VAL A 81 2.11 33.50 10.03
N ALA A 82 3.25 33.94 9.49
CA ALA A 82 3.98 33.17 8.48
C ALA A 82 4.42 31.79 9.01
N THR A 83 4.78 31.69 10.29
CA THR A 83 5.18 30.42 10.91
C THR A 83 4.00 29.45 11.02
N THR A 84 2.83 29.94 11.44
CA THR A 84 1.61 29.12 11.56
C THR A 84 1.01 28.74 10.20
N GLU A 85 1.07 29.63 9.21
CA GLU A 85 0.70 29.33 7.82
C GLU A 85 1.60 28.26 7.21
N ASN A 86 2.92 28.35 7.39
CA ASN A 86 3.87 27.32 6.94
C ASN A 86 3.57 25.97 7.58
N THR A 87 3.24 25.96 8.87
CA THR A 87 2.83 24.74 9.58
C THR A 87 1.54 24.18 8.97
N SER A 88 0.53 25.01 8.74
CA SER A 88 -0.73 24.59 8.10
C SER A 88 -0.51 23.98 6.72
N LEU A 89 0.30 24.63 5.89
CA LEU A 89 0.63 24.13 4.55
C LEU A 89 1.35 22.79 4.61
N SER A 90 2.33 22.63 5.51
CA SER A 90 3.04 21.36 5.69
C SER A 90 2.09 20.23 6.12
N GLN A 91 1.16 20.49 7.05
CA GLN A 91 0.19 19.48 7.47
C GLN A 91 -0.77 19.09 6.33
N GLN A 92 -1.18 20.04 5.48
CA GLN A 92 -2.00 19.78 4.29
C GLN A 92 -1.23 18.94 3.25
N GLN A 93 0.06 19.24 3.02
CA GLN A 93 0.91 18.43 2.13
C GLN A 93 1.06 16.99 2.64
N ASN A 94 1.17 16.79 3.95
CA ASN A 94 1.21 15.44 4.53
C ASN A 94 -0.09 14.65 4.27
N VAL A 95 -1.27 15.31 4.38
CA VAL A 95 -2.55 14.66 4.00
C VAL A 95 -2.53 14.25 2.53
N LEU A 96 -2.09 15.13 1.64
CA LEU A 96 -2.02 14.83 0.20
C LEU A 96 -1.05 13.69 -0.11
N SER A 97 0.09 13.63 0.60
CA SER A 97 1.04 12.53 0.45
C SER A 97 0.42 11.19 0.87
N LEU A 98 -0.33 11.14 1.99
CA LEU A 98 -1.03 9.93 2.42
C LEU A 98 -2.10 9.49 1.42
N LEU A 99 -2.88 10.42 0.89
CA LEU A 99 -3.87 10.14 -0.17
C LEU A 99 -3.19 9.58 -1.43
N SER A 100 -2.06 10.15 -1.83
CA SER A 100 -1.28 9.64 -2.96
C SER A 100 -0.81 8.20 -2.71
N THR A 101 -0.31 7.90 -1.51
CA THR A 101 0.09 6.54 -1.14
C THR A 101 -1.11 5.59 -1.19
N GLN A 102 -2.25 5.99 -0.63
CA GLN A 102 -3.48 5.20 -0.66
C GLN A 102 -3.93 4.87 -2.09
N MET A 103 -3.85 5.83 -3.01
CA MET A 103 -4.17 5.60 -4.43
C MET A 103 -3.22 4.58 -5.06
N VAL A 104 -1.92 4.71 -4.81
CA VAL A 104 -0.90 3.75 -5.31
C VAL A 104 -1.16 2.36 -4.73
N THR A 105 -1.40 2.23 -3.44
CA THR A 105 -1.69 0.95 -2.78
C THR A 105 -2.99 0.33 -3.29
N SER A 106 -4.01 1.15 -3.59
CA SER A 106 -5.25 0.67 -4.21
C SER A 106 -4.99 0.07 -5.61
N VAL A 107 -4.13 0.71 -6.42
CA VAL A 107 -3.73 0.17 -7.73
C VAL A 107 -2.94 -1.12 -7.58
N LYS A 108 -2.03 -1.21 -6.59
CA LYS A 108 -1.29 -2.44 -6.29
C LYS A 108 -2.22 -3.59 -5.87
N LEU A 109 -3.22 -3.30 -5.05
CA LEU A 109 -4.24 -4.28 -4.67
C LEU A 109 -5.02 -4.77 -5.89
N ILE A 110 -5.43 -3.86 -6.78
CA ILE A 110 -6.09 -4.24 -8.05
C ILE A 110 -5.19 -5.15 -8.88
N ALA A 111 -3.90 -4.86 -8.97
CA ALA A 111 -2.93 -5.69 -9.67
C ALA A 111 -2.77 -7.08 -9.02
N ALA A 112 -2.63 -7.16 -7.69
CA ALA A 112 -2.51 -8.41 -6.93
C ALA A 112 -3.77 -9.29 -7.05
N LEU A 113 -4.95 -8.67 -7.16
CA LEU A 113 -6.21 -9.37 -7.43
C LEU A 113 -6.34 -9.85 -8.89
N GLY A 114 -5.32 -9.64 -9.73
CA GLY A 114 -5.30 -10.07 -11.12
C GLY A 114 -5.55 -8.96 -12.15
N GLY A 115 -5.35 -7.69 -11.78
CA GLY A 115 -5.30 -6.54 -12.70
C GLY A 115 -6.61 -6.15 -13.38
N GLY A 116 -7.73 -6.73 -12.94
CA GLY A 116 -8.92 -6.84 -13.79
C GLY A 116 -8.68 -7.94 -14.81
N TRP A 117 -9.21 -9.13 -14.52
CA TRP A 117 -9.24 -10.36 -15.33
C TRP A 117 -8.89 -10.17 -16.82
N ASN A 118 -7.60 -10.12 -17.13
CA ASN A 118 -7.07 -10.45 -18.44
C ASN A 118 -5.83 -11.28 -18.17
N GLY A 119 -6.07 -12.59 -18.11
CA GLY A 119 -5.05 -13.60 -17.88
C GLY A 119 -4.13 -13.74 -19.08
N ASP A 120 -3.17 -12.83 -19.23
CA ASP A 120 -1.95 -13.13 -19.97
C ASP A 120 -1.00 -13.90 -19.06
N VAL A 121 -1.36 -15.17 -18.88
CA VAL A 121 -0.40 -16.25 -18.69
C VAL A 121 -0.03 -16.75 -20.08
N GLY A 122 1.12 -16.28 -20.57
CA GLY A 122 1.84 -16.91 -21.66
C GLY A 122 2.43 -15.93 -22.67
N GLN A 123 3.70 -15.57 -22.47
CA GLN A 123 4.82 -15.98 -23.33
C GLN A 123 6.10 -16.08 -22.49
#